data_AF-A0A4Q3CZT5-F1
#
_entry.id   AF-A0A4Q3CZT5-F1
#
_cell.length_a   1.000
_cell.length_b   1.000
_cell.length_c   1.000
_cell.angle_alpha   90.00
_cell.angle_beta   90.00
_cell.angle_gamma   90.00
#
_symmetry.space_group_name_H-M   'P 1'
#
loop_
_entity.id
_entity.type
_entity.pdbx_description
1 polymer ?
#
loop_
_entity_poly.entity_id
_entity_poly.type
_entity_poly.pdbx_seq_one_letter_code
_entity_poly.pdbx_strand_id
1 'polypeptide(L)'
;MEDIVPVFVVAILFLGLPWLIFHYVTQWKKNGGLTVEDERLLDDMHDMARRLDDRLGTLERILDTQDPHWRPRTSTERAAERGRDEDWRREN
;
A
#
# COMPACT_ATOMS: atom_id res chain seq x y z
N MET A 1 28.03 -36.63 -40.58
CA MET A 1 27.72 -35.82 -39.37
C MET A 1 26.76 -34.66 -39.67
N GLU A 2 26.40 -34.42 -40.93
CA GLU A 2 25.47 -33.33 -41.32
C GLU A 2 23.99 -33.65 -41.08
N ASP A 3 23.61 -34.93 -41.05
CA ASP A 3 22.20 -35.35 -40.88
C ASP A 3 21.68 -35.25 -39.44
N ILE A 4 22.58 -35.13 -38.47
CA ILE A 4 22.24 -35.12 -37.04
C ILE A 4 21.76 -33.73 -36.60
N VAL A 5 22.30 -32.68 -37.21
CA VAL A 5 21.97 -31.28 -36.93
C VAL A 5 20.47 -30.97 -37.14
N PRO A 6 19.84 -31.28 -38.29
CA PRO A 6 18.43 -30.98 -38.51
C PRO A 6 17.51 -31.75 -37.54
N VAL A 7 17.87 -32.99 -37.17
CA VAL A 7 17.09 -33.79 -36.20
C VAL A 7 17.10 -33.13 -34.82
N PHE A 8 18.26 -32.65 -34.35
CA PHE A 8 18.36 -31.92 -33.09
C PHE A 8 17.63 -30.58 -33.13
N VAL A 9 17.69 -29.85 -34.24
CA VAL A 9 16.98 -28.57 -34.39
C VAL A 9 15.47 -28.78 -34.30
N VAL A 10 14.94 -29.81 -34.95
CA VAL A 10 13.51 -30.17 -34.84
C VAL A 10 13.17 -30.59 -33.42
N ALA A 11 13.98 -31.44 -32.78
CA ALA A 11 13.74 -31.84 -31.40
C ALA A 11 13.73 -30.62 -30.44
N ILE A 12 14.67 -29.68 -30.58
CA ILE A 12 14.74 -28.48 -29.74
C ILE A 12 13.55 -27.54 -30.02
N LEU A 13 13.11 -27.39 -31.26
CA LEU A 13 11.92 -26.58 -31.56
C LEU A 13 10.66 -27.20 -30.95
N PHE A 14 10.45 -28.51 -31.12
CA PHE A 14 9.22 -29.17 -30.69
C PHE A 14 9.20 -29.57 -29.22
N LEU A 15 10.34 -29.79 -28.57
CA LEU A 15 10.41 -30.02 -27.12
C LEU A 15 10.68 -28.72 -26.38
N GLY A 16 11.52 -27.85 -26.92
CA GLY A 16 11.91 -26.59 -26.30
C GLY A 16 10.79 -25.55 -26.27
N LEU A 17 9.99 -25.36 -27.33
CA LEU A 17 8.85 -24.43 -27.27
C LEU A 17 7.80 -24.87 -26.21
N PRO A 18 7.30 -26.12 -26.23
CA PRO A 18 6.37 -26.58 -25.20
C PRO A 18 6.98 -26.58 -23.80
N TRP A 19 8.28 -26.89 -23.67
CA TRP A 19 8.98 -26.80 -22.38
C TRP A 19 9.06 -25.36 -21.87
N LEU A 20 9.34 -24.40 -22.75
CA LEU A 20 9.38 -22.98 -22.41
C LEU A 20 7.99 -22.51 -21.95
N ILE A 21 6.93 -22.89 -22.67
CA ILE A 21 5.55 -22.61 -22.28
C ILE A 21 5.24 -23.24 -20.91
N PHE A 22 5.58 -24.52 -20.72
CA PHE A 22 5.37 -25.21 -19.45
C PHE A 22 6.15 -24.57 -18.30
N HIS A 23 7.38 -24.14 -18.54
CA HIS A 23 8.22 -23.45 -17.57
C HIS A 23 7.56 -22.15 -17.11
N TYR A 24 7.10 -21.32 -18.04
CA TYR A 24 6.44 -20.07 -17.70
C TYR A 24 5.07 -20.29 -17.05
N VAL A 25 4.29 -21.29 -17.48
CA VAL A 25 3.02 -21.64 -16.82
C VAL A 25 3.26 -22.14 -15.38
N THR A 26 4.32 -22.92 -15.16
CA THR A 26 4.70 -23.39 -13.80
C THR A 26 5.14 -22.24 -12.92
N GLN A 27 5.90 -21.28 -13.45
CA GLN A 27 6.23 -20.04 -12.74
C GLN A 27 4.99 -19.17 -12.50
N TRP A 28 4.05 -19.13 -13.45
CA TRP A 28 2.83 -18.36 -13.31
C TRP A 28 1.91 -18.94 -12.22
N LYS A 29 1.89 -20.27 -12.06
CA LYS A 29 1.21 -20.94 -10.95
C LYS A 29 1.92 -20.74 -9.61
N LYS A 30 3.25 -20.56 -9.61
CA LYS A 30 4.03 -20.18 -8.41
C LYS A 30 3.82 -18.71 -8.00
N ASN A 31 3.60 -17.82 -8.96
CA ASN A 31 3.39 -16.37 -8.73
C ASN A 31 1.91 -15.95 -8.73
N GLY A 32 0.97 -16.88 -8.88
CA GLY A 32 -0.42 -16.61 -9.28
C GLY A 32 -1.45 -16.49 -8.14
N GLY A 33 -1.03 -16.47 -6.88
CA GLY A 33 -1.93 -16.24 -5.76
C GLY A 33 -1.25 -15.33 -4.74
N LEU A 34 -2.05 -14.51 -4.04
CA LEU A 34 -1.65 -13.93 -2.75
C LEU A 34 -1.07 -15.09 -1.94
N THR A 35 0.26 -15.11 -1.85
CA THR A 35 0.95 -16.18 -1.14
C THR A 35 0.58 -15.99 0.32
N VAL A 36 0.48 -17.05 1.11
CA VAL A 36 0.28 -16.97 2.57
C VAL A 36 1.24 -15.96 3.23
N GLU A 37 2.40 -15.75 2.61
CA GLU A 37 3.37 -14.70 2.95
C GLU A 37 2.86 -13.27 2.75
N ASP A 38 2.13 -12.97 1.68
CA ASP A 38 1.53 -11.65 1.46
C ASP A 38 0.43 -11.37 2.48
N GLU A 39 -0.40 -12.38 2.80
CA GLU A 39 -1.39 -12.26 3.87
C GLU A 39 -0.72 -11.99 5.22
N ARG A 40 0.39 -12.69 5.51
CA ARG A 40 1.19 -12.50 6.71
C ARG A 40 1.88 -11.13 6.75
N LEU A 41 2.35 -10.63 5.61
CA LEU A 41 2.92 -9.30 5.49
C LEU A 41 1.87 -8.22 5.74
N LEU A 42 0.67 -8.38 5.19
CA LEU A 42 -0.44 -7.46 5.43
C LEU A 42 -0.85 -7.44 6.91
N ASP A 43 -0.88 -8.61 7.56
CA ASP A 43 -1.17 -8.72 8.99
C ASP A 43 -0.10 -8.01 9.84
N ASP A 44 1.18 -8.20 9.52
CA ASP A 44 2.29 -7.52 10.20
C ASP A 44 2.25 -6.00 9.99
N MET A 45 1.97 -5.54 8.76
CA MET A 45 1.79 -4.11 8.47
C MET A 45 0.60 -3.52 9.25
N HIS A 46 -0.48 -4.28 9.39
CA HIS A 46 -1.66 -3.87 10.14
C HIS A 46 -1.37 -3.74 11.63
N ASP A 47 -0.66 -4.71 12.20
CA ASP A 47 -0.23 -4.69 13.60
C ASP A 47 0.76 -3.55 13.87
N MET A 48 1.67 -3.27 12.95
CA MET A 48 2.58 -2.13 13.04
C MET A 48 1.83 -0.80 12.97
N ALA A 49 0.82 -0.68 12.10
CA ALA A 49 -0.03 0.51 12.02
C ALA A 49 -0.79 0.75 13.35
N ARG A 50 -1.39 -0.31 13.93
CA ARG A 50 -2.07 -0.21 15.24
C ARG A 50 -1.13 0.27 16.35
N ARG A 51 0.09 -0.28 16.42
CA ARG A 51 1.09 0.13 17.41
C ARG A 51 1.54 1.58 17.25
N LEU A 52 1.62 2.06 16.00
CA LEU A 52 1.94 3.46 15.72
C LEU A 52 0.82 4.38 16.18
N ASP A 53 -0.44 3.97 15.97
CA ASP A 53 -1.62 4.71 16.41
C ASP A 53 -1.70 4.80 17.95
N ASP A 54 -1.45 3.70 18.66
CA ASP A 54 -1.39 3.67 20.13
C ASP A 54 -0.34 4.66 20.69
N ARG A 55 0.80 4.78 20.00
CA ARG A 55 1.86 5.72 20.37
C ARG A 55 1.50 7.16 20.03
N LEU A 56 0.83 7.38 18.89
CA LEU A 56 0.29 8.67 18.49
C LEU A 56 -0.63 9.23 19.57
N GLY A 57 -1.49 8.41 20.19
CA GLY A 57 -2.33 8.87 21.30
C GLY A 57 -1.53 9.37 22.52
N THR A 58 -0.37 8.75 22.80
CA THR A 58 0.55 9.26 23.83
C THR A 58 1.20 10.57 23.41
N LEU A 59 1.61 10.69 22.15
CA LEU A 59 2.18 11.93 21.60
C LEU A 59 1.16 13.07 21.58
N GLU A 60 -0.10 12.80 21.23
CA GLU A 60 -1.18 13.78 21.30
C GLU A 60 -1.35 14.32 22.72
N ARG A 61 -1.34 13.43 23.71
CA ARG A 61 -1.43 13.86 25.12
C ARG A 61 -0.24 14.73 25.53
N ILE A 62 0.98 14.38 25.13
CA ILE A 62 2.17 15.19 25.44
C ILE A 62 2.10 16.53 24.71
N LEU A 63 1.68 16.54 23.44
CA LEU A 63 1.60 17.75 22.64
C LEU A 63 0.51 18.70 23.16
N ASP A 64 -0.65 18.17 23.58
CA ASP A 64 -1.70 18.93 24.26
C ASP A 64 -1.18 19.58 25.57
N THR A 65 -0.25 18.92 26.29
CA THR A 65 0.36 19.52 27.49
C THR A 65 1.40 20.60 27.18
N GLN A 66 2.08 20.53 26.03
CA GLN A 66 3.14 21.48 25.68
C GLN A 66 2.63 22.71 24.93
N ASP A 67 1.66 22.53 24.05
CA ASP A 67 1.03 23.62 23.30
C ASP A 67 -0.46 23.30 23.12
N PRO A 68 -1.36 23.76 24.01
CA PRO A 68 -2.79 23.46 23.90
C PRO A 68 -3.47 23.94 22.60
N HIS A 69 -2.80 24.77 21.79
CA HIS A 69 -3.34 25.35 20.56
C HIS A 69 -2.70 24.76 19.28
N TRP A 70 -1.93 23.67 19.41
CA TRP A 70 -1.25 23.03 18.28
C TRP A 70 -2.18 22.48 17.20
N ARG A 71 -3.42 22.10 17.58
CA ARG A 71 -4.40 21.54 16.65
C ARG A 71 -4.81 22.61 15.64
N PRO A 72 -4.66 22.37 14.32
CA PRO A 72 -5.06 23.32 13.31
C PRO A 72 -6.53 23.65 13.47
N ARG A 73 -6.84 24.94 13.67
CA ARG A 73 -8.20 25.46 13.84
C ARG A 73 -9.14 24.79 12.84
N THR A 74 -10.09 24.03 13.36
CA THR A 74 -10.96 23.19 12.56
C THR A 74 -11.82 24.06 11.65
N SER A 75 -12.28 23.51 10.52
CA SER A 75 -13.19 24.22 9.62
C SER A 75 -14.44 24.74 10.35
N THR A 76 -14.88 24.03 11.39
CA THR A 76 -16.01 24.42 12.26
C THR A 76 -15.71 25.69 13.05
N GLU A 77 -14.54 25.80 13.67
CA GLU A 77 -14.14 27.00 14.43
C GLU A 77 -13.94 28.20 13.51
N ARG A 78 -13.38 27.98 12.31
CA ARG A 78 -13.24 29.03 11.30
C ARG A 78 -14.58 29.48 10.73
N ALA A 79 -15.56 28.59 10.64
CA ALA A 79 -16.92 28.91 10.23
C ALA A 79 -17.66 29.70 11.32
N ALA A 80 -17.48 29.32 12.59
CA ALA A 80 -18.05 30.03 13.74
C ALA A 80 -17.50 31.45 13.89
N GLU A 81 -16.21 31.66 13.62
CA GLU A 81 -15.63 33.01 13.59
C GLU A 81 -16.10 33.85 12.41
N ARG A 82 -16.19 33.26 11.21
CA ARG A 82 -16.76 33.98 10.05
C ARG A 82 -18.19 34.48 10.32
N GLY A 83 -19.01 33.67 10.98
CA GLY A 83 -20.36 34.09 11.38
C GLY A 83 -20.37 35.27 12.36
N ARG A 84 -19.46 35.27 13.36
CA ARG A 84 -19.33 36.39 14.31
C ARG A 84 -18.86 37.69 13.64
N ASP A 85 -17.95 37.60 12.69
CA ASP A 85 -17.42 38.77 11.96
C ASP A 85 -18.47 39.40 11.02
N GLU A 86 -19.41 38.58 10.52
CA GLU A 86 -20.55 39.06 9.72
C GLU A 86 -21.61 39.75 10.58
N ASP A 87 -21.87 39.23 11.78
CA ASP A 87 -22.82 39.81 12.73
C ASP A 87 -22.36 41.19 13.21
N TRP A 88 -21.09 41.31 13.58
CA TRP A 88 -20.48 42.58 14.00
C TRP A 88 -20.54 43.66 12.91
N ARG A 89 -20.44 43.28 11.62
CA ARG A 89 -20.61 44.19 10.48
C ARG A 89 -22.05 44.63 10.24
N ARG A 90 -23.05 43.90 10.73
CA ARG A 90 -24.46 44.28 10.58
C ARG A 90 -24.91 45.25 11.65
N GLU A 91 -24.32 45.18 12.85
CA GLU A 91 -24.68 46.03 13.99
C GLU A 91 -24.01 47.40 14.02
N ASN A 92 -22.96 47.64 13.23
CA ASN A 92 -22.23 48.91 13.17
C ASN A 92 -22.22 49.52 11.77
#